data_AF-G5HIQ7-F1
#
_entry.id   AF-G5HIQ7-F1
#
_cell.length_a   1.000
_cell.length_b   1.000
_cell.length_c   1.000
_cell.angle_alpha   90.00
_cell.angle_beta   90.00
_cell.angle_gamma   90.00
#
_symmetry.space_group_name_H-M   'P 1'
#
loop_
_entity.id
_entity.type
_entity.pdbx_description
1 polymer ?
#
loop_
_entity_poly.entity_id
_entity_poly.type
_entity_poly.pdbx_seq_one_letter_code
_entity_poly.pdbx_strand_id
1 'polypeptide(L)' 'MNNKGNQKHLTFEQRVDIEKGLTENKNFAEIGRMIGKAPSTVSKEVRLHAHTKERPDA' A
#
# COMPACT_ATOMS: atom_id res chain seq x y z
N MET A 1 7.25 16.65 -19.80
CA MET A 1 7.51 15.74 -18.65
C MET A 1 6.27 15.77 -17.78
N ASN A 2 5.47 14.70 -17.81
CA ASN A 2 4.17 14.66 -17.15
C ASN A 2 4.37 14.65 -15.64
N ASN A 3 4.02 15.75 -14.97
CA ASN A 3 3.91 15.85 -13.51
C ASN A 3 2.78 14.94 -13.01
N LYS A 4 2.98 13.63 -13.09
CA LYS A 4 2.07 12.58 -12.60
C LYS A 4 2.25 12.40 -11.09
N GLY A 5 2.52 13.49 -10.39
CA GLY A 5 3.29 13.46 -9.14
C GLY A 5 2.64 14.24 -8.01
N ASN A 6 1.31 14.17 -7.80
CA ASN A 6 0.76 14.34 -6.45
C ASN A 6 -0.72 13.95 -6.30
N GLN A 7 -1.17 12.82 -6.89
CA GLN A 7 -2.50 12.33 -6.52
C GLN A 7 -2.52 11.95 -5.04
N LYS A 8 -3.25 12.73 -4.23
CA LYS A 8 -3.31 12.62 -2.77
C LYS A 8 -3.87 11.26 -2.31
N HIS A 9 -4.66 10.62 -3.16
CA HIS A 9 -5.32 9.35 -2.89
C HIS A 9 -4.72 8.22 -3.73
N LEU A 10 -4.69 7.02 -3.14
CA LEU A 10 -4.37 5.77 -3.85
C LEU A 10 -5.59 5.36 -4.68
N THR A 11 -5.35 4.93 -5.92
CA THR A 11 -6.40 4.29 -6.74
C THR A 11 -6.63 2.86 -6.28
N PHE A 12 -7.79 2.29 -6.62
CA PHE A 12 -8.12 0.89 -6.28
C PHE A 12 -7.03 -0.10 -6.74
N GLU A 13 -6.52 0.04 -7.96
CA GLU A 13 -5.43 -0.82 -8.49
C GLU A 13 -4.17 -0.76 -7.64
N GLN A 14 -3.76 0.44 -7.21
CA GLN A 14 -2.61 0.64 -6.33
C GLN A 14 -2.80 -0.04 -4.97
N ARG A 15 -4.03 -0.13 -4.46
CA ARG A 15 -4.32 -0.87 -3.22
C ARG A 15 -4.15 -2.38 -3.43
N VAL A 16 -4.65 -2.91 -4.54
CA VAL A 16 -4.47 -4.31 -4.92
C VAL A 16 -2.99 -4.65 -5.07
N ASP A 17 -2.19 -3.76 -5.66
CA ASP A 17 -0.74 -3.96 -5.81
C ASP A 17 -0.01 -3.93 -4.45
N ILE A 18 -0.46 -3.08 -3.52
CA ILE A 18 0.05 -3.07 -2.14
C ILE A 18 -0.25 -4.41 -1.45
N GLU A 19 -1.48 -4.93 -1.54
CA GLU A 19 -1.87 -6.20 -0.94
C GLU A 19 -1.11 -7.40 -1.52
N LYS A 20 -0.92 -7.42 -2.84
CA LYS A 20 -0.09 -8.44 -3.52
C LYS A 20 1.37 -8.34 -3.07
N GLY A 21 1.93 -7.14 -3.04
CA GLY A 21 3.31 -6.92 -2.59
C GLY A 21 3.54 -7.35 -1.15
N LEU A 22 2.58 -7.08 -0.26
CA LEU A 22 2.60 -7.57 1.12
C LEU A 22 2.55 -9.10 1.20
N THR A 23 1.67 -9.74 0.42
CA THR A 23 1.55 -11.21 0.37
C THR A 23 2.86 -11.85 -0.11
N GLU A 24 3.55 -11.20 -1.03
CA GLU A 24 4.86 -11.62 -1.54
C GLU A 24 6.04 -11.25 -0.61
N ASN A 25 5.78 -10.71 0.60
CA ASN A 25 6.78 -10.23 1.56
C ASN A 25 7.74 -9.16 0.98
N LYS A 26 7.30 -8.38 -0.01
CA LYS A 26 8.08 -7.27 -0.57
C LYS A 26 8.18 -6.11 0.41
N ASN A 27 9.29 -5.38 0.34
CA ASN A 27 9.51 -4.24 1.22
C ASN A 27 8.65 -3.02 0.80
N PHE A 28 8.28 -2.15 1.74
CA PHE A 28 7.44 -0.98 1.44
C PHE A 28 8.06 -0.02 0.42
N ALA A 29 9.40 0.05 0.37
CA ALA A 29 10.13 0.81 -0.64
C ALA A 29 9.95 0.24 -2.05
N GLU A 30 9.92 -1.09 -2.18
CA GLU A 30 9.71 -1.76 -3.46
C GLU A 30 8.27 -1.60 -3.93
N ILE A 31 7.32 -1.80 -3.02
CA ILE A 31 5.89 -1.59 -3.29
C ILE A 31 5.64 -0.15 -3.73
N GLY A 32 6.20 0.83 -3.01
CA GLY A 32 6.13 2.25 -3.37
C GLY A 32 6.70 2.54 -4.76
N ARG A 33 7.85 1.94 -5.12
CA ARG A 33 8.44 2.06 -6.45
C ARG A 33 7.54 1.48 -7.55
N MET A 34 6.91 0.32 -7.31
CA MET A 34 6.00 -0.32 -8.28
C MET A 34 4.79 0.57 -8.58
N ILE A 35 4.17 1.17 -7.56
CA ILE A 35 2.96 2.00 -7.72
C ILE A 35 3.26 3.49 -8.00
N GLY A 36 4.53 3.89 -7.97
CA GLY A 36 4.96 5.29 -8.13
C GLY A 36 4.58 6.19 -6.95
N LYS A 37 4.61 5.68 -5.71
CA LYS A 37 4.30 6.42 -4.48
C LYS A 37 5.43 6.31 -3.46
N ALA A 38 5.39 7.21 -2.47
CA ALA A 38 6.31 7.14 -1.35
C ALA A 38 6.03 5.89 -0.49
N PRO A 39 7.06 5.25 0.09
CA PRO A 39 6.88 4.13 1.02
C PRO A 39 6.02 4.52 2.22
N SER A 40 6.07 5.79 2.64
CA SER A 40 5.22 6.32 3.72
C SER A 40 3.73 6.31 3.38
N THR A 41 3.36 6.40 2.10
CA THR A 41 1.97 6.25 1.63
C THR A 41 1.53 4.80 1.76
N VAL A 42 2.38 3.85 1.36
CA VAL A 42 2.12 2.42 1.54
C VAL A 42 1.95 2.11 3.03
N SER A 43 2.87 2.56 3.89
CA SER A 43 2.76 2.32 5.34
C SER A 43 1.49 2.88 5.97
N LYS A 44 0.99 4.03 5.49
CA LYS A 44 -0.30 4.59 5.95
C LYS A 44 -1.48 3.75 5.50
N GLU A 45 -1.47 3.31 4.24
CA GLU A 45 -2.51 2.44 3.70
C GLU A 45 -2.57 1.12 4.48
N VAL A 46 -1.41 0.50 4.69
CA VAL A 46 -1.29 -0.72 5.48
C VAL A 46 -1.76 -0.47 6.91
N ARG A 47 -1.34 0.59 7.60
CA ARG A 47 -1.83 0.86 8.96
C ARG A 47 -3.33 1.13 9.05
N LEU A 48 -3.92 1.77 8.03
CA LEU A 48 -5.33 2.12 8.01
C LEU A 48 -6.22 0.90 7.70
N HIS A 49 -5.74 -0.03 6.87
CA HIS A 49 -6.52 -1.18 6.41
C HIS A 49 -6.04 -2.52 6.97
N ALA A 50 -4.90 -2.57 7.66
CA ALA A 50 -4.48 -3.69 8.51
C ALA A 50 -5.24 -3.68 9.83
N HIS A 51 -6.57 -3.51 9.75
CA HIS A 51 -7.43 -3.98 10.82
C HIS A 51 -7.12 -5.46 10.97
N THR A 52 -6.36 -5.75 12.03
CA THR A 52 -6.17 -7.08 12.56
C THR A 52 -7.55 -7.71 12.55
N LYS A 53 -7.74 -8.80 11.80
CA LYS A 53 -8.73 -9.79 12.21
C LYS A 53 -8.32 -10.12 13.65
N GLU A 54 -8.93 -9.46 14.62
CA GLU A 54 -9.06 -10.06 15.94
C GLU A 54 -9.71 -11.40 15.63
N ARG A 55 -8.94 -12.48 15.82
CA ARG A 55 -9.55 -13.79 15.82
C ARG A 55 -10.59 -13.74 16.93
N PRO A 56 -11.88 -13.99 16.66
CA PRO A 56 -12.79 -14.30 17.74
C PRO A 56 -12.41 -15.71 18.23
N ASP A 57 -11.34 -15.81 19.01
CA ASP A 57 -10.98 -16.99 19.79
C ASP A 57 -11.29 -16.67 21.27
N ALA A 58 -12.58 -16.67 21.62
CA ALA A 58 -13.12 -16.99 22.95
C ALA A 58 -14.65 -17.16 22.88
#